data_AF-A0A1F7R3R9-F1
#
_entry.id   AF-A0A1F7R3R9-F1
#
_cell.length_a   1.000
_cell.length_b   1.000
_cell.length_c   1.000
_cell.angle_alpha   90.00
_cell.angle_beta   90.00
_cell.angle_gamma   90.00
#
_symmetry.space_group_name_H-M   'P 1'
#
loop_
_entity.id
_entity.type
_entity.pdbx_description
1 polymer ?
#
loop_
_entity_poly.entity_id
_entity_poly.type
_entity_poly.pdbx_seq_one_letter_code
_entity_poly.pdbx_strand_id
1 'polypeptide(L)'
;MSANRHLGRIVALQTLYEQDFRLECGDKSFKLSQVIDRNFERYADTIEDRKFVDELVLGVDKNKAKLDGIIGPVAPEWPIEQIARIDRIILRMGVFELMFDQKVPPKVVINEAVELAKAFGGDNSSKFINGVLGTVFRNEEKETLAPKTKKTKNKPKE
;
A
#
# COMPACT_ATOMS: atom_id res chain seq x y z
N MET A 1 8.76 18.35 0.71
CA MET A 1 8.70 16.90 1.02
C MET A 1 9.90 16.28 0.35
N SER A 2 10.82 15.70 1.13
CA SER A 2 12.16 15.39 0.61
C SER A 2 12.05 14.32 -0.48
N ALA A 3 12.71 14.55 -1.61
CA ALA A 3 12.84 13.61 -2.73
C ALA A 3 13.21 12.18 -2.27
N ASN A 4 13.87 12.10 -1.11
CA ASN A 4 14.20 10.90 -0.36
C ASN A 4 13.00 9.94 -0.12
N ARG A 5 11.82 10.42 0.30
CA ARG A 5 10.65 9.53 0.52
C ARG A 5 10.00 9.04 -0.76
N HIS A 6 10.00 9.85 -1.82
CA HIS A 6 9.53 9.41 -3.13
C HIS A 6 10.38 8.24 -3.64
N LEU A 7 11.71 8.39 -3.58
CA LEU A 7 12.64 7.33 -3.94
C LEU A 7 12.51 6.09 -3.03
N GLY A 8 12.29 6.29 -1.73
CA GLY A 8 11.97 5.20 -0.80
C GLY A 8 10.74 4.38 -1.21
N ARG A 9 9.68 5.04 -1.73
CA ARG A 9 8.51 4.33 -2.28
C ARG A 9 8.83 3.57 -3.55
N ILE A 10 9.70 4.09 -4.41
CA ILE A 10 10.17 3.37 -5.61
C ILE A 10 10.90 2.09 -5.18
N VAL A 11 11.79 2.17 -4.19
CA VAL A 11 12.50 0.99 -3.64
C VAL A 11 11.51 -0.02 -3.04
N ALA A 12 10.50 0.45 -2.31
CA ALA A 12 9.46 -0.41 -1.77
C ALA A 12 8.65 -1.11 -2.88
N LEU A 13 8.24 -0.38 -3.91
CA LEU A 13 7.52 -0.91 -5.08
C LEU A 13 8.34 -2.00 -5.79
N GLN A 14 9.62 -1.74 -6.09
CA GLN A 14 10.52 -2.71 -6.71
C GLN A 14 10.68 -3.98 -5.88
N THR A 15 10.82 -3.81 -4.56
CA THR A 15 10.99 -4.92 -3.61
C THR A 15 9.74 -5.80 -3.54
N LEU A 16 8.57 -5.18 -3.41
CA LEU A 16 7.28 -5.89 -3.36
C LEU A 16 6.94 -6.55 -4.71
N TYR A 17 7.34 -5.94 -5.83
CA TYR A 17 7.19 -6.54 -7.16
C TYR A 17 8.02 -7.81 -7.30
N GLU A 18 9.31 -7.77 -6.93
CA GLU A 18 10.16 -8.96 -6.96
C GLU A 18 9.63 -10.05 -6.03
N GLN A 19 9.17 -9.67 -4.83
CA GLN A 19 8.54 -10.61 -3.91
C GLN A 19 7.37 -11.34 -4.57
N ASP A 20 6.38 -10.58 -5.05
CA ASP A 20 5.17 -11.18 -5.63
C ASP A 20 5.55 -12.07 -6.83
N PHE A 21 6.50 -11.64 -7.67
CA PHE A 21 6.95 -12.42 -8.83
C PHE A 21 7.63 -13.73 -8.43
N ARG A 22 8.60 -13.68 -7.52
CA ARG A 22 9.36 -14.86 -7.09
C ARG A 22 8.48 -15.86 -6.32
N LEU A 23 7.58 -15.37 -5.49
CA LEU A 23 6.64 -16.24 -4.77
C LEU A 23 5.66 -16.94 -5.72
N GLU A 24 5.15 -16.25 -6.74
CA GLU A 24 4.29 -16.87 -7.77
C GLU A 24 5.04 -17.92 -8.61
N CYS A 25 6.34 -17.73 -8.86
CA CYS A 25 7.19 -18.74 -9.48
C CYS A 25 7.55 -19.92 -8.55
N GLY A 26 7.10 -19.90 -7.29
CA GLY A 26 7.39 -20.97 -6.32
C GLY A 26 8.84 -20.97 -5.80
N ASP A 27 9.53 -19.82 -5.85
CA ASP A 27 10.90 -19.71 -5.40
C ASP A 27 11.03 -19.80 -3.86
N LYS A 28 11.42 -20.98 -3.38
CA LYS A 28 11.63 -21.27 -1.95
C LYS A 28 12.88 -20.60 -1.36
N SER A 29 13.77 -20.06 -2.20
CA SER A 29 14.98 -19.37 -1.74
C SER A 29 14.74 -17.89 -1.42
N PHE A 30 13.54 -17.37 -1.71
CA PHE A 30 13.20 -15.97 -1.50
C PHE A 30 13.38 -15.55 -0.04
N LYS A 31 14.11 -14.44 0.17
CA LYS A 31 14.29 -13.79 1.46
C LYS A 31 14.07 -12.30 1.31
N LEU A 32 12.96 -11.81 1.88
CA LEU A 32 12.56 -10.41 1.75
C LEU A 32 13.64 -9.43 2.23
N SER A 33 14.30 -9.73 3.35
CA SER A 33 15.37 -8.88 3.89
C SER A 33 16.53 -8.70 2.91
N GLN A 34 16.95 -9.76 2.20
CA GLN A 34 18.03 -9.68 1.22
C GLN A 34 17.66 -8.83 0.02
N VAL A 35 16.39 -8.85 -0.40
CA VAL A 35 15.90 -8.03 -1.50
C VAL A 35 15.83 -6.57 -1.09
N ILE A 36 15.36 -6.28 0.13
CA ILE A 36 15.37 -4.93 0.71
C ILE A 36 16.80 -4.39 0.75
N ASP A 37 17.74 -5.14 1.35
CA ASP A 37 19.15 -4.73 1.46
C ASP A 37 19.72 -4.39 0.08
N ARG A 38 19.57 -5.30 -0.88
CA ARG A 38 20.10 -5.14 -2.24
C ARG A 38 19.48 -3.98 -3.00
N ASN A 39 18.18 -3.74 -2.85
CA ASN A 39 17.50 -2.65 -3.54
C ASN A 39 17.80 -1.29 -2.88
N PHE A 40 17.90 -1.25 -1.55
CA PHE A 40 18.26 -0.04 -0.82
C PHE A 40 19.71 0.40 -1.11
N GLU A 41 20.65 -0.55 -1.14
CA GLU A 41 22.08 -0.27 -1.35
C GLU A 41 22.35 0.52 -2.65
N ARG A 42 21.55 0.27 -3.71
CA ARG A 42 21.64 0.97 -4.99
C ARG A 42 21.37 2.48 -4.89
N TYR A 43 20.72 2.90 -3.82
CA TYR A 43 20.29 4.28 -3.58
C TYR A 43 20.71 4.78 -2.20
N ALA A 44 21.65 4.10 -1.52
CA ALA A 44 22.05 4.42 -0.15
C ALA A 44 22.60 5.85 -0.02
N ASP A 45 23.24 6.38 -1.06
CA ASP A 45 23.74 7.77 -1.10
C ASP A 45 22.63 8.82 -1.23
N THR A 46 21.40 8.41 -1.59
CA THR A 46 20.26 9.30 -1.82
C THR A 46 19.14 9.13 -0.81
N ILE A 47 18.92 7.90 -0.32
CA ILE A 47 17.88 7.57 0.64
C ILE A 47 18.48 7.54 2.04
N GLU A 48 18.21 8.57 2.82
CA GLU A 48 18.67 8.63 4.22
C GLU A 48 17.74 7.83 5.16
N ASP A 49 16.46 7.65 4.79
CA ASP A 49 15.44 7.04 5.65
C ASP A 49 15.17 5.58 5.27
N ARG A 50 16.15 4.71 5.54
CA ARG A 50 15.99 3.25 5.37
C ARG A 50 14.79 2.71 6.14
N LYS A 51 14.57 3.25 7.34
CA LYS A 51 13.49 2.83 8.23
C LYS A 51 12.13 3.00 7.56
N PHE A 52 11.90 4.08 6.84
CA PHE A 52 10.68 4.26 6.06
C PHE A 52 10.47 3.14 5.02
N VAL A 53 11.52 2.73 4.30
CA VAL A 53 11.44 1.64 3.32
C VAL A 53 11.10 0.32 4.00
N ASP A 54 11.79 0.00 5.11
CA ASP A 54 11.55 -1.21 5.89
C ASP A 54 10.11 -1.25 6.43
N GLU A 55 9.63 -0.16 7.02
CA GLU A 55 8.28 -0.04 7.57
C GLU A 55 7.21 -0.23 6.49
N LEU A 56 7.39 0.39 5.32
CA LEU A 56 6.44 0.28 4.21
C LEU A 56 6.41 -1.13 3.62
N VAL A 57 7.57 -1.72 3.32
CA VAL A 57 7.65 -3.06 2.72
C VAL A 57 7.12 -4.12 3.68
N LEU A 58 7.62 -4.14 4.92
CA LEU A 58 7.20 -5.14 5.91
C LEU A 58 5.75 -4.92 6.34
N GLY A 59 5.30 -3.67 6.39
CA GLY A 59 3.92 -3.30 6.69
C GLY A 59 2.96 -3.82 5.64
N VAL A 60 3.26 -3.59 4.36
CA VAL A 60 2.47 -4.12 3.26
C VAL A 60 2.46 -5.65 3.26
N ASP A 61 3.63 -6.29 3.37
CA ASP A 61 3.74 -7.75 3.35
C ASP A 61 2.91 -8.42 4.45
N LYS A 62 3.03 -7.94 5.69
CA LYS A 62 2.29 -8.48 6.84
C LYS A 62 0.78 -8.27 6.75
N ASN A 63 0.34 -7.21 6.06
CA ASN A 63 -1.07 -6.83 6.01
C ASN A 63 -1.74 -7.15 4.66
N LYS A 64 -1.09 -7.86 3.72
CA LYS A 64 -1.59 -8.15 2.37
C LYS A 64 -3.08 -8.50 2.32
N ALA A 65 -3.50 -9.52 3.05
CA ALA A 65 -4.91 -9.95 3.07
C ALA A 65 -5.88 -8.88 3.59
N LYS A 66 -5.46 -8.09 4.59
CA LYS A 66 -6.28 -7.00 5.14
C LYS A 66 -6.37 -5.82 4.17
N LEU A 67 -5.26 -5.48 3.52
CA LEU A 67 -5.21 -4.44 2.49
C LEU A 67 -6.09 -4.82 1.31
N ASP A 68 -6.04 -6.09 0.88
CA ASP A 68 -6.89 -6.61 -0.18
C ASP A 68 -8.37 -6.56 0.21
N GLY A 69 -8.71 -6.90 1.46
CA GLY A 69 -10.08 -6.75 1.97
C GLY A 69 -10.60 -5.30 2.00
N ILE A 70 -9.72 -4.30 2.06
CA ILE A 70 -10.08 -2.88 1.97
C ILE A 70 -10.21 -2.45 0.50
N ILE A 71 -9.33 -2.93 -0.38
CA ILE A 71 -9.28 -2.57 -1.79
C ILE A 71 -10.45 -3.19 -2.58
N GLY A 72 -10.78 -4.45 -2.32
CA GLY A 72 -11.78 -5.20 -3.11
C GLY A 72 -13.14 -4.49 -3.21
N PRO A 73 -13.75 -4.06 -2.09
CA PRO A 73 -15.04 -3.37 -2.10
C PRO A 73 -15.05 -2.04 -2.87
N VAL A 74 -13.90 -1.37 -2.99
CA VAL A 74 -13.78 -0.06 -3.66
C VAL A 74 -13.30 -0.17 -5.12
N ALA A 75 -12.89 -1.36 -5.56
CA ALA A 75 -12.52 -1.68 -6.93
C ALA A 75 -13.43 -2.79 -7.51
N PRO A 76 -14.76 -2.58 -7.55
CA PRO A 76 -15.73 -3.66 -7.79
C PRO A 76 -15.68 -4.27 -9.20
N GLU A 77 -15.12 -3.55 -10.17
CA GLU A 77 -15.03 -4.03 -11.56
C GLU A 77 -13.98 -5.13 -11.75
N TRP A 78 -13.03 -5.28 -10.82
CA TRP A 78 -11.91 -6.20 -10.96
C TRP A 78 -11.64 -6.97 -9.66
N PRO A 79 -11.71 -8.31 -9.66
CA PRO A 79 -11.09 -9.10 -8.60
C PRO A 79 -9.63 -8.67 -8.42
N ILE A 80 -9.14 -8.61 -7.19
CA ILE A 80 -7.79 -8.11 -6.88
C ILE A 80 -6.71 -8.88 -7.63
N GLU A 81 -6.95 -10.17 -7.87
CA GLU A 81 -6.06 -11.05 -8.60
C GLU A 81 -5.91 -10.64 -10.07
N GLN A 82 -6.93 -9.99 -10.64
CA GLN A 82 -6.95 -9.51 -12.02
C GLN A 82 -6.37 -8.09 -12.18
N ILE A 83 -6.20 -7.34 -11.09
CA ILE A 83 -5.51 -6.06 -11.11
C ILE A 83 -4.04 -6.29 -11.49
N ALA A 84 -3.53 -5.47 -12.42
CA ALA A 84 -2.13 -5.51 -12.83
C ALA A 84 -1.22 -5.46 -11.58
N ARG A 85 -0.17 -6.29 -11.56
CA ARG A 85 0.70 -6.47 -10.39
C ARG A 85 1.21 -5.14 -9.82
N ILE A 86 1.67 -4.24 -10.69
CA ILE A 86 2.16 -2.90 -10.30
C ILE A 86 1.05 -2.12 -9.60
N ASP A 87 -0.13 -2.02 -10.22
CA ASP A 87 -1.26 -1.28 -9.67
C ASP A 87 -1.72 -1.85 -8.33
N ARG A 88 -1.79 -3.19 -8.22
CA ARG A 88 -2.13 -3.86 -6.96
C ARG A 88 -1.13 -3.52 -5.85
N ILE A 89 0.17 -3.51 -6.14
CA ILE A 89 1.21 -3.16 -5.16
C ILE A 89 1.09 -1.68 -4.76
N ILE A 90 0.90 -0.78 -5.72
CA ILE A 90 0.72 0.66 -5.45
C ILE A 90 -0.52 0.91 -4.59
N LEU A 91 -1.64 0.22 -4.87
CA LEU A 91 -2.84 0.30 -4.03
C LEU A 91 -2.56 -0.19 -2.62
N ARG A 92 -1.92 -1.34 -2.45
CA ARG A 92 -1.55 -1.88 -1.13
C ARG A 92 -0.67 -0.91 -0.35
N MET A 93 0.34 -0.32 -0.99
CA MET A 93 1.21 0.70 -0.37
C MET A 93 0.41 1.94 0.05
N GLY A 94 -0.41 2.49 -0.85
CA GLY A 94 -1.21 3.68 -0.58
C GLY A 94 -2.23 3.44 0.54
N VAL A 95 -2.94 2.32 0.51
CA VAL A 95 -3.86 1.94 1.60
C VAL A 95 -3.09 1.73 2.90
N PHE A 96 -1.92 1.10 2.88
CA PHE A 96 -1.12 0.92 4.09
C PHE A 96 -0.76 2.26 4.74
N GLU A 97 -0.24 3.22 3.97
CA GLU A 97 0.10 4.56 4.45
C GLU A 97 -1.14 5.34 4.92
N LEU A 98 -2.29 5.20 4.25
CA LEU A 98 -3.54 5.88 4.66
C LEU A 98 -4.11 5.32 5.99
N MET A 99 -3.98 4.02 6.22
CA MET A 99 -4.73 3.30 7.23
C MET A 99 -3.91 2.89 8.46
N PHE A 100 -2.61 2.66 8.28
CA PHE A 100 -1.74 2.09 9.30
C PHE A 100 -0.54 2.97 9.61
N ASP A 101 -0.03 3.72 8.62
CA ASP A 101 1.13 4.60 8.78
C ASP A 101 0.80 6.07 8.47
N GLN A 102 -0.10 6.66 9.27
CA GLN A 102 -0.65 8.01 9.10
C GLN A 102 0.36 9.15 9.40
N LYS A 103 1.66 8.90 9.21
CA LYS A 103 2.73 9.90 9.35
C LYS A 103 2.74 10.93 8.21
N VAL A 104 2.11 10.60 7.07
CA VAL A 104 2.07 11.42 5.86
C VAL A 104 0.64 11.89 5.59
N PRO A 105 0.42 13.17 5.25
CA PRO A 105 -0.93 13.65 4.96
C PRO A 105 -1.62 12.82 3.86
N PRO A 106 -2.90 12.44 4.00
CA PRO A 106 -3.58 11.56 3.05
C PRO A 106 -3.51 11.99 1.58
N LYS A 107 -3.68 13.30 1.32
CA LYS A 107 -3.57 13.85 -0.04
C LYS A 107 -2.18 13.65 -0.67
N VAL A 108 -1.14 13.70 0.16
CA VAL A 108 0.24 13.44 -0.29
C VAL A 108 0.40 11.97 -0.63
N VAL A 109 -0.06 11.06 0.23
CA VAL A 109 -0.02 9.61 -0.02
C VAL A 109 -0.69 9.27 -1.35
N ILE A 110 -1.89 9.82 -1.60
CA ILE A 110 -2.62 9.61 -2.85
C ILE A 110 -1.82 10.16 -4.04
N ASN A 111 -1.29 11.38 -3.93
CA ASN A 111 -0.50 11.97 -5.02
C ASN A 111 0.74 11.14 -5.35
N GLU A 112 1.48 10.67 -4.33
CA GLU A 112 2.66 9.83 -4.51
C GLU A 112 2.32 8.49 -5.19
N ALA A 113 1.22 7.85 -4.78
CA ALA A 113 0.73 6.63 -5.42
C ALA A 113 0.36 6.86 -6.90
N VAL A 114 -0.24 8.01 -7.21
CA VAL A 114 -0.57 8.41 -8.59
C VAL A 114 0.69 8.64 -9.43
N GLU A 115 1.73 9.28 -8.87
CA GLU A 115 3.00 9.47 -9.58
C GLU A 115 3.72 8.15 -9.84
N LEU A 116 3.71 7.20 -8.89
CA LEU A 116 4.21 5.85 -9.14
C LEU A 116 3.43 5.15 -10.26
N ALA A 117 2.11 5.30 -10.29
CA ALA A 117 1.28 4.69 -11.32
C ALA A 117 1.52 5.29 -12.71
N LYS A 118 1.85 6.58 -12.81
CA LYS A 118 2.28 7.21 -14.08
C LYS A 118 3.64 6.69 -14.54
N ALA A 119 4.55 6.43 -13.60
CA ALA A 119 5.91 6.01 -13.91
C ALA A 119 6.02 4.52 -14.26
N PHE A 120 5.21 3.66 -13.63
CA PHE A 120 5.35 2.20 -13.73
C PHE A 120 4.10 1.46 -14.21
N GLY A 121 2.94 2.10 -14.21
CA GLY A 121 1.67 1.52 -14.63
C GLY A 121 1.39 1.70 -16.14
N GLY A 122 0.19 1.32 -16.56
CA GLY A 122 -0.33 1.58 -17.90
C GLY A 122 -1.09 2.90 -18.01
N ASP A 123 -1.59 3.20 -19.21
CA ASP A 123 -2.24 4.49 -19.54
C ASP A 123 -3.38 4.90 -18.57
N ASN A 124 -4.13 3.92 -18.06
CA ASN A 124 -5.26 4.15 -17.17
C ASN A 124 -4.93 3.99 -15.68
N SER A 125 -3.72 3.53 -15.33
CA SER A 125 -3.34 3.20 -13.95
C SER A 125 -3.44 4.42 -13.04
N SER A 126 -2.92 5.58 -13.45
CA SER A 126 -2.96 6.80 -12.62
C SER A 126 -4.38 7.23 -12.23
N LYS A 127 -5.34 7.16 -13.17
CA LYS A 127 -6.76 7.48 -12.93
C LYS A 127 -7.41 6.45 -12.01
N PHE A 128 -7.13 5.16 -12.25
CA PHE A 128 -7.63 4.05 -11.46
C PHE A 128 -7.16 4.16 -9.99
N ILE A 129 -5.85 4.28 -9.77
CA ILE A 129 -5.24 4.43 -8.43
C ILE A 129 -5.84 5.63 -7.68
N ASN A 130 -5.96 6.78 -8.36
CA ASN A 130 -6.55 7.98 -7.76
C ASN A 130 -8.02 7.75 -7.34
N GLY A 131 -8.82 7.10 -8.18
CA GLY A 131 -10.22 6.81 -7.90
C GLY A 131 -10.39 5.87 -6.70
N VAL A 132 -9.61 4.80 -6.65
CA VAL A 132 -9.64 3.81 -5.58
C VAL A 132 -9.18 4.42 -4.25
N LEU A 133 -7.97 4.99 -4.19
CA LEU A 133 -7.44 5.55 -2.95
C LEU A 133 -8.26 6.76 -2.46
N GLY A 134 -8.79 7.57 -3.37
CA GLY A 134 -9.72 8.64 -3.03
C GLY A 134 -11.02 8.13 -2.41
N THR A 135 -11.50 6.95 -2.82
CA THR A 135 -12.68 6.30 -2.22
C THR A 135 -12.36 5.72 -0.85
N VAL A 136 -11.22 5.06 -0.68
CA VAL A 136 -10.74 4.57 0.62
C VAL A 136 -10.67 5.72 1.62
N PHE A 137 -10.01 6.83 1.25
CA PHE A 137 -9.87 7.99 2.11
C PHE A 137 -11.22 8.58 2.55
N ARG A 138 -12.19 8.70 1.62
CA ARG A 138 -13.54 9.19 1.97
C ARG A 138 -14.31 8.25 2.89
N ASN A 139 -14.11 6.94 2.77
CA ASN A 139 -14.78 5.97 3.64
C ASN A 139 -14.22 6.06 5.07
N GLU A 140 -12.90 6.23 5.22
CA GLU A 140 -12.27 6.47 6.51
C GLU A 140 -12.74 7.75 7.19
N GLU A 141 -12.84 8.86 6.46
CA GLU A 141 -13.37 10.11 7.00
C GLU A 141 -14.82 9.92 7.51
N LYS A 142 -15.64 9.12 6.82
CA LYS A 142 -17.01 8.83 7.27
C LYS A 142 -17.05 7.95 8.52
N GLU A 143 -16.21 6.93 8.61
CA GLU A 143 -16.15 6.06 9.81
C GLU A 143 -15.62 6.80 11.04
N THR A 144 -14.64 7.70 10.87
CA THR A 144 -14.10 8.52 11.96
C THR A 144 -15.09 9.58 12.45
N LEU A 145 -15.95 10.09 11.57
CA LEU A 145 -17.00 11.08 11.90
C LEU A 145 -18.32 10.45 12.36
N ALA A 146 -18.51 9.13 12.21
CA ALA A 146 -19.72 8.44 12.65
C ALA A 146 -19.79 8.38 14.20
N PRO A 147 -20.93 8.73 14.82
CA PRO A 147 -21.07 8.61 16.26
C PRO A 147 -20.96 7.14 16.66
N LYS A 148 -19.99 6.82 17.56
CA LYS A 148 -19.82 5.48 18.14
C LYS A 148 -21.10 5.06 18.87
N THR A 149 -22.01 4.38 18.18
CA THR A 149 -23.18 3.77 18.80
C THR A 149 -22.70 2.72 19.81
N LYS A 150 -23.00 2.98 21.09
CA LYS A 150 -22.68 2.09 22.22
C LYS A 150 -23.17 0.68 21.89
N LYS A 151 -22.28 -0.31 21.92
CA LYS A 151 -22.66 -1.73 21.98
C LYS A 151 -23.55 -1.92 23.21
N THR A 152 -24.86 -2.05 23.01
CA THR A 152 -25.80 -2.45 24.05
C THR A 152 -25.45 -3.86 24.47
N LYS A 153 -24.87 -4.00 25.67
CA LYS A 153 -24.74 -5.30 26.34
C LYS A 153 -26.15 -5.81 26.64
N ASN A 154 -26.70 -6.66 25.77
CA ASN A 154 -27.84 -7.49 26.16
C ASN A 154 -27.31 -8.53 27.15
N LYS A 155 -27.55 -8.28 28.44
CA LYS A 155 -27.55 -9.31 29.47
C LYS A 155 -28.71 -10.26 29.16
N PRO A 156 -28.51 -11.58 29.10
CA PRO A 156 -29.63 -12.51 29.21
C PRO A 156 -30.29 -12.30 30.57
N LYS A 157 -31.61 -12.12 30.56
CA LYS A 157 -32.45 -12.30 31.74
C LYS A 157 -32.82 -13.78 31.80
N GLU A 158 -32.78 -14.30 33.03
CA GLU A 158 -33.23 -15.60 33.54
C GLU A 158 -32.32 -16.81 33.29
#